data_AF-A0A7G9QV41-F1
#
_entry.id   AF-A0A7G9QV41-F1
#
_cell.length_a   1.000
_cell.length_b   1.000
_cell.length_c   1.000
_cell.angle_alpha   90.00
_cell.angle_beta   90.00
_cell.angle_gamma   90.00
#
_symmetry.space_group_name_H-M   'P 1'
#
loop_
_entity.id
_entity.type
_entity.pdbx_description
1 polymer ?
#
loop_
_entity_poly.entity_id
_entity_poly.type
_entity_poly.pdbx_seq_one_letter_code
_entity_poly.pdbx_strand_id
1 'polypeptide(L)'
;MAEETNTQPAAEQQAGGQQFPPQFFECVNEYLELTNKQSQKYGDKNISLAALFASARFNAHVFLANVKPIAAAEERTAFLDYMSTMYRRMLNEHLDGMGEERGIDVGDSELADEYKAAGVKIGRLKDAPAAANE
;
A
#
# COMPACT_ATOMS: atom_id res chain seq x y z
N MET A 1 34.45 12.58 -3.31
CA MET A 1 34.27 11.36 -4.12
C MET A 1 33.73 10.30 -3.17
N ALA A 2 32.45 10.04 -3.00
CA ALA A 2 31.22 10.49 -3.63
C ALA A 2 30.15 10.64 -2.53
N GLU A 3 29.40 11.74 -2.54
CA GLU A 3 28.11 11.82 -1.83
C GLU A 3 27.12 11.02 -2.66
N GLU A 4 26.80 9.80 -2.22
CA GLU A 4 25.66 9.06 -2.71
C GLU A 4 24.41 9.81 -2.29
N THR A 5 23.92 10.65 -3.20
CA THR A 5 22.61 11.27 -3.09
C THR A 5 21.57 10.15 -3.15
N ASN A 6 21.16 9.69 -1.97
CA ASN A 6 20.04 8.77 -1.78
C ASN A 6 18.76 9.45 -2.28
N THR A 7 18.54 9.36 -3.58
CA THR A 7 17.31 9.80 -4.26
C THR A 7 16.31 8.68 -4.12
N GLN A 8 15.72 8.54 -2.93
CA GLN A 8 14.47 7.80 -2.79
C GLN A 8 13.39 8.58 -3.56
N PRO A 9 12.71 7.94 -4.53
CA PRO A 9 11.80 8.64 -5.43
C PRO A 9 10.64 9.25 -4.64
N ALA A 10 10.30 10.50 -4.98
CA ALA A 10 9.18 11.29 -4.45
C ALA A 10 7.79 10.66 -4.67
N ALA A 11 7.71 9.41 -5.11
CA ALA A 11 6.49 8.66 -5.35
C ALA A 11 5.79 8.23 -4.05
N GLU A 12 6.51 8.11 -2.93
CA GLU A 12 5.90 7.73 -1.64
C GLU A 12 5.10 8.88 -0.99
N GLN A 13 5.34 10.13 -1.38
CA GLN A 13 4.69 11.30 -0.76
C GLN A 13 3.23 11.54 -1.19
N GLN A 14 2.69 10.77 -2.13
CA GLN A 14 1.37 11.01 -2.70
C GLN A 14 0.53 9.74 -2.87
N ALA A 15 0.25 9.04 -1.77
CA ALA A 15 -0.90 8.15 -1.72
C ALA A 15 -2.19 9.00 -1.61
N GLY A 16 -2.90 9.17 -2.73
CA GLY A 16 -4.32 9.56 -2.74
C GLY A 16 -4.70 10.89 -2.04
N GLY A 17 -3.83 11.90 -2.01
CA GLY A 17 -4.15 13.23 -1.47
C GLY A 17 -3.99 13.39 0.06
N GLN A 18 -3.61 12.33 0.78
CA GLN A 18 -3.29 12.42 2.21
C GLN A 18 -1.78 12.63 2.41
N GLN A 19 -1.40 13.83 2.89
CA GLN A 19 -0.01 14.11 3.25
C GLN A 19 0.31 13.47 4.60
N PHE A 20 1.17 12.47 4.59
CA PHE A 20 1.74 11.89 5.80
C PHE A 20 3.03 12.61 6.19
N PRO A 21 3.31 12.77 7.50
CA PRO A 21 4.57 13.34 7.96
C PRO A 21 5.75 12.40 7.62
N PRO A 22 6.98 12.91 7.46
CA PRO A 22 8.14 12.07 7.11
C PRO A 22 8.34 10.87 8.04
N GLN A 23 8.08 11.04 9.34
CA GLN A 23 8.22 9.99 10.35
C GLN A 23 7.29 8.80 10.11
N PHE A 24 6.15 9.02 9.44
CA PHE A 24 5.28 7.91 9.03
C PHE A 24 6.01 6.98 8.06
N PHE A 25 6.68 7.54 7.06
CA PHE A 25 7.42 6.77 6.06
C PHE A 25 8.68 6.12 6.65
N GLU A 26 9.31 6.76 7.64
CA GLU A 26 10.38 6.11 8.41
C GLU A 26 9.87 4.81 9.06
N CYS A 27 8.73 4.85 9.76
CA CYS A 27 8.14 3.65 10.34
C CYS A 27 7.73 2.60 9.28
N VAL A 28 7.16 3.03 8.15
CA VAL A 28 6.83 2.12 7.04
C VAL A 28 8.09 1.41 6.54
N ASN A 29 9.18 2.15 6.35
CA ASN A 29 10.45 1.59 5.90
C ASN A 29 11.03 0.59 6.90
N GLU A 30 10.91 0.84 8.21
CA GLU A 30 11.30 -0.14 9.23
C GLU A 30 10.53 -1.46 9.12
N TYR A 31 9.21 -1.40 8.86
CA TYR A 31 8.41 -2.61 8.60
C TYR A 31 8.85 -3.32 7.32
N LEU A 32 9.13 -2.58 6.25
CA LEU A 32 9.58 -3.14 4.98
C LEU A 32 10.96 -3.80 5.11
N GLU A 33 11.91 -3.17 5.81
CA GLU A 33 13.22 -3.74 6.06
C GLU A 33 13.12 -5.07 6.82
N LEU A 34 12.30 -5.11 7.88
CA LEU A 34 12.08 -6.32 8.64
C LEU A 34 11.45 -7.44 7.81
N THR A 35 10.40 -7.12 7.06
CA THR A 35 9.70 -8.12 6.21
C THR A 35 10.60 -8.62 5.08
N ASN A 36 11.39 -7.75 4.44
CA ASN A 36 12.40 -8.13 3.45
C ASN A 36 13.43 -9.10 4.04
N LYS A 37 13.96 -8.81 5.23
CA LYS A 37 14.90 -9.71 5.92
C LYS A 37 14.26 -11.06 6.22
N GLN A 38 13.01 -11.08 6.67
CA GLN A 38 12.29 -12.31 6.95
C GLN A 38 11.96 -13.09 5.68
N SER A 39 11.67 -12.41 4.57
CA SER A 39 11.27 -13.05 3.32
C SER A 39 12.41 -13.85 2.69
N GLN A 40 13.65 -13.35 2.81
CA GLN A 40 14.85 -14.11 2.42
C GLN A 40 15.00 -15.44 3.18
N LYS A 41 14.47 -15.53 4.40
CA LYS A 41 14.58 -16.73 5.24
C LYS A 41 13.39 -17.68 5.12
N TYR A 42 12.18 -17.14 5.03
CA TYR A 42 10.94 -17.90 5.15
C TYR A 42 10.07 -17.88 3.88
N GLY A 43 10.47 -17.13 2.86
CA GLY A 43 9.77 -16.98 1.58
C GLY A 43 8.67 -15.91 1.60
N ASP A 44 8.51 -15.20 0.49
CA ASP A 44 7.63 -14.03 0.35
C ASP A 44 6.16 -14.33 0.72
N LYS A 45 5.63 -15.48 0.28
CA LYS A 45 4.23 -15.87 0.58
C LYS A 45 3.97 -16.00 2.08
N ASN A 46 4.90 -16.61 2.82
CA ASN A 46 4.76 -16.80 4.26
C ASN A 46 4.87 -15.47 5.00
N ILE A 47 5.76 -14.59 4.56
CA ILE A 47 5.95 -13.29 5.21
C ILE A 47 4.86 -12.28 4.86
N SER A 48 4.30 -12.33 3.66
CA SER A 48 3.09 -11.58 3.30
C SER A 48 1.94 -11.94 4.24
N LEU A 49 1.70 -13.24 4.48
CA LEU A 49 0.67 -13.67 5.43
C LEU A 49 1.01 -13.27 6.88
N ALA A 50 2.27 -13.39 7.29
CA ALA A 50 2.71 -12.99 8.62
C ALA A 50 2.52 -11.48 8.87
N ALA A 51 2.82 -10.64 7.88
CA ALA A 51 2.63 -9.20 7.95
C ALA A 51 1.14 -8.84 8.08
N LEU A 52 0.25 -9.51 7.32
CA LEU A 52 -1.19 -9.34 7.45
C LEU A 52 -1.70 -9.76 8.83
N PHE A 53 -1.18 -10.87 9.38
CA PHE A 53 -1.56 -11.32 10.71
C PHE A 53 -1.07 -10.37 11.82
N ALA A 54 0.15 -9.85 11.68
CA ALA A 54 0.72 -8.87 12.60
C ALA A 54 -0.06 -7.56 12.59
N SER A 55 -0.40 -7.04 11.40
CA SER A 55 -1.19 -5.81 11.26
C SER A 55 -2.58 -5.98 11.86
N ALA A 56 -3.26 -7.11 11.61
CA ALA A 56 -4.57 -7.41 12.21
C ALA A 56 -4.52 -7.43 13.75
N ARG A 57 -3.48 -8.06 14.34
CA ARG A 57 -3.30 -8.10 15.81
C ARG A 57 -3.06 -6.70 16.39
N PHE A 58 -2.19 -5.92 15.75
CA PHE A 58 -1.90 -4.55 16.19
C PHE A 58 -3.17 -3.68 16.10
N ASN A 59 -3.89 -3.74 14.98
CA ASN A 59 -5.09 -2.94 14.78
C ASN A 59 -6.25 -3.36 15.71
N ALA A 60 -6.36 -4.65 16.04
CA ALA A 60 -7.30 -5.11 17.07
C ALA A 60 -6.95 -4.55 18.46
N HIS A 61 -5.66 -4.47 18.80
CA HIS A 61 -5.23 -3.80 20.03
C HIS A 61 -5.58 -2.30 20.01
N VAL A 62 -5.31 -1.60 18.90
CA VAL A 62 -5.66 -0.18 18.74
C VAL A 62 -7.17 0.04 18.88
N PHE A 63 -8.00 -0.81 18.28
CA PHE A 63 -9.46 -0.76 18.46
C PHE A 63 -9.85 -0.85 19.93
N LEU A 64 -9.37 -1.87 20.64
CA LEU A 64 -9.68 -2.08 22.06
C LEU A 64 -9.13 -0.99 22.98
N ALA A 65 -8.03 -0.34 22.60
CA ALA A 65 -7.44 0.76 23.35
C ALA A 65 -8.26 2.05 23.26
N ASN A 66 -9.04 2.23 22.19
CA ASN A 66 -9.74 3.49 21.90
C ASN A 66 -11.27 3.38 22.01
N VAL A 67 -11.84 2.20 21.81
CA VAL A 67 -13.28 1.99 21.90
C VAL A 67 -13.74 1.95 23.36
N LYS A 68 -14.90 2.55 23.65
CA LYS A 68 -15.54 2.36 24.96
C LYS A 68 -16.04 0.92 25.06
N PRO A 69 -15.84 0.20 26.19
CA PRO A 69 -16.28 -1.20 26.30
C PRO A 69 -17.75 -1.43 25.96
N ILE A 70 -18.63 -0.48 26.31
CA ILE A 70 -20.07 -0.56 26.01
C ILE A 70 -20.41 -0.44 24.52
N ALA A 71 -19.55 0.23 23.73
CA ALA A 71 -19.75 0.46 22.30
C ALA A 71 -19.00 -0.58 21.44
N ALA A 72 -18.11 -1.38 22.02
CA ALA A 72 -17.21 -2.28 21.29
C ALA A 72 -17.94 -3.29 20.38
N ALA A 73 -19.12 -3.77 20.78
CA ALA A 73 -19.91 -4.68 19.97
C ALA A 73 -20.54 -3.99 18.75
N GLU A 74 -21.00 -2.75 18.92
CA GLU A 74 -21.68 -1.95 17.89
C GLU A 74 -20.68 -1.36 16.88
N GLU A 75 -19.50 -0.94 17.35
CA GLU A 75 -18.48 -0.31 16.51
C GLU A 75 -17.60 -1.30 15.73
N ARG A 76 -17.63 -2.60 16.08
CA ARG A 76 -16.76 -3.62 15.47
C ARG A 76 -16.88 -3.64 13.94
N THR A 77 -18.10 -3.70 13.41
CA THR A 77 -18.32 -3.84 11.97
C THR A 77 -17.81 -2.62 11.21
N ALA A 78 -18.14 -1.42 11.70
CA ALA A 78 -17.68 -0.17 11.09
C ALA A 78 -16.14 -0.06 11.08
N PHE A 79 -15.48 -0.51 12.16
CA PHE A 79 -14.02 -0.55 12.21
C PHE A 79 -13.43 -1.53 11.19
N LEU A 80 -14.00 -2.74 11.07
CA LEU A 80 -13.54 -3.72 10.08
C LEU A 80 -13.71 -3.23 8.64
N ASP A 81 -14.84 -2.60 8.34
CA ASP A 81 -15.11 -2.03 7.02
C ASP A 81 -14.11 -0.92 6.71
N TYR A 82 -13.90 0.02 7.64
CA TYR A 82 -12.91 1.09 7.48
C TYR A 82 -11.51 0.55 7.18
N MET A 83 -11.01 -0.38 8.00
CA MET A 83 -9.66 -0.93 7.85
C MET A 83 -9.49 -1.70 6.54
N SER A 84 -10.49 -2.50 6.16
CA SER A 84 -10.42 -3.31 4.93
C SER A 84 -10.54 -2.45 3.67
N THR A 85 -11.40 -1.43 3.67
CA THR A 85 -11.50 -0.44 2.58
C THR A 85 -10.20 0.33 2.41
N MET A 86 -9.60 0.82 3.50
CA MET A 86 -8.29 1.50 3.43
C MET A 86 -7.22 0.59 2.83
N TYR A 87 -7.12 -0.65 3.31
CA TYR A 87 -6.13 -1.59 2.79
C TYR A 87 -6.34 -1.89 1.30
N ARG A 88 -7.58 -2.15 0.87
CA ARG A 88 -7.92 -2.39 -0.53
C ARG A 88 -7.50 -1.23 -1.42
N ARG A 89 -7.78 0.01 -0.98
CA ARG A 89 -7.39 1.21 -1.70
C ARG A 89 -5.87 1.32 -1.83
N MET A 90 -5.13 1.30 -0.72
CA MET A 90 -3.67 1.43 -0.73
C MET A 90 -3.00 0.31 -1.56
N LEU A 91 -3.52 -0.92 -1.47
CA LEU A 91 -3.01 -2.02 -2.27
C LEU A 91 -3.23 -1.81 -3.78
N ASN A 92 -4.40 -1.30 -4.18
CA ASN A 92 -4.64 -0.91 -5.59
C ASN A 92 -3.64 0.16 -6.03
N GLU A 93 -3.47 1.24 -5.25
CA GLU A 93 -2.52 2.32 -5.56
C GLU A 93 -1.08 1.78 -5.75
N HIS A 94 -0.66 0.84 -4.90
CA HIS A 94 0.67 0.23 -5.00
C HIS A 94 0.82 -0.77 -6.15
N LEU A 95 -0.23 -1.55 -6.47
CA LEU A 95 -0.21 -2.44 -7.63
C LEU A 95 -0.11 -1.63 -8.92
N ASP A 96 -0.90 -0.57 -9.01
CA ASP A 96 -0.90 0.38 -10.12
C ASP A 96 0.46 1.04 -10.31
N GLY A 97 1.02 1.61 -9.24
CA GLY A 97 2.32 2.27 -9.28
C GLY A 97 3.46 1.30 -9.63
N MET A 98 3.56 0.15 -8.92
CA MET A 98 4.61 -0.83 -9.19
C MET A 98 4.45 -1.51 -10.55
N GLY A 99 3.21 -1.74 -10.99
CA GLY A 99 2.91 -2.26 -12.33
C GLY A 99 3.44 -1.31 -13.40
N GLU A 100 3.13 -0.02 -13.27
CA GLU A 100 3.65 1.01 -14.18
C GLU A 100 5.18 1.09 -14.17
N GLU A 101 5.80 1.15 -12.99
CA GLU A 101 7.26 1.23 -12.85
C GLU A 101 7.99 0.04 -13.49
N ARG A 102 7.37 -1.14 -13.42
CA ARG A 102 7.94 -2.40 -13.94
C ARG A 102 7.49 -2.74 -15.35
N GLY A 103 6.60 -1.94 -15.94
CA GLY A 103 6.00 -2.22 -17.25
C GLY A 103 5.11 -3.46 -17.28
N ILE A 104 4.45 -3.78 -16.16
CA ILE A 104 3.56 -4.94 -15.99
C ILE A 104 2.10 -4.46 -16.01
N ASP A 105 1.28 -5.06 -16.86
CA ASP A 105 -0.18 -4.87 -16.82
C ASP A 105 -0.77 -5.60 -15.61
N VAL A 106 -1.31 -4.83 -14.66
CA VAL A 106 -1.96 -5.32 -13.44
C VAL A 106 -3.48 -5.30 -13.53
N GLY A 107 -4.04 -4.98 -14.71
CA GLY A 107 -5.48 -4.93 -14.96
C GLY A 107 -6.12 -3.57 -14.66
N ASP A 108 -7.45 -3.55 -14.65
CA ASP A 108 -8.23 -2.34 -14.40
C ASP A 108 -8.23 -1.99 -12.90
N SER A 109 -7.73 -0.81 -12.56
CA SER A 109 -7.81 -0.26 -11.21
C SER A 109 -9.24 0.11 -10.84
N GLU A 110 -9.67 -0.29 -9.64
CA GLU A 110 -10.93 0.18 -9.04
C GLU A 110 -10.95 1.69 -8.79
N LEU A 111 -9.77 2.33 -8.79
CA LEU A 111 -9.58 3.76 -8.56
C LEU A 111 -9.56 4.56 -9.87
N ALA A 112 -9.77 3.92 -11.02
CA ALA A 112 -9.65 4.56 -12.33
C ALA A 112 -10.53 5.81 -12.50
N ASP A 113 -11.76 5.80 -12.01
CA ASP A 113 -12.65 6.96 -12.11
C ASP A 113 -12.23 8.10 -11.17
N GLU A 114 -11.67 7.77 -10.00
CA GLU A 114 -11.10 8.76 -9.09
C GLU A 114 -9.85 9.41 -9.69
N TYR A 115 -8.97 8.61 -10.32
CA TYR A 115 -7.79 9.13 -11.02
C TYR A 115 -8.17 10.06 -12.17
N LYS A 116 -9.17 9.69 -12.97
CA LYS A 116 -9.71 10.57 -14.03
C LYS A 116 -10.22 11.88 -13.47
N ALA A 117 -10.98 11.83 -12.37
CA ALA A 117 -11.50 13.04 -11.71
C ALA A 117 -10.38 13.92 -11.14
N ALA A 118 -9.29 13.31 -10.65
CA ALA A 118 -8.12 14.00 -10.11
C ALA A 118 -7.10 14.43 -11.19
N GLY A 119 -7.29 14.04 -12.45
CA GLY A 119 -6.33 14.28 -13.53
C GLY A 119 -5.03 13.47 -13.41
N VAL A 120 -5.00 12.44 -12.58
CA VAL A 120 -3.85 11.54 -12.39
C VAL A 120 -3.85 10.51 -13.53
N LYS A 121 -2.74 10.39 -14.24
CA LYS A 121 -2.54 9.35 -15.25
C LYS A 121 -1.75 8.21 -14.63
N ILE A 122 -2.41 7.06 -14.47
CA ILE A 122 -1.78 5.79 -14.10
C ILE A 122 -1.78 4.88 -15.32
N GLY A 123 -0.62 4.32 -15.66
CA GLY A 123 -0.48 3.29 -16.69
C GLY A 123 -0.31 3.83 -18.12
N ARG A 124 0.92 4.10 -18.53
CA ARG A 124 1.31 4.37 -19.94
C ARG A 124 1.05 3.19 -20.91
N LEU A 125 0.62 2.04 -20.41
CA LEU A 125 0.57 0.79 -21.20
C LEU A 125 -0.76 0.53 -21.93
N LYS A 126 -1.84 1.28 -21.66
CA LYS A 126 -3.07 1.16 -22.47
C LYS A 126 -3.03 1.91 -23.79
N ASP A 127 -2.07 2.83 -23.96
CA ASP A 127 -1.83 3.56 -25.21
C ASP A 127 -0.64 3.00 -26.01
N ALA A 128 0.05 1.97 -25.52
CA ALA A 128 1.08 1.29 -26.29
C ALA A 128 0.41 0.33 -27.29
N PRO A 129 0.63 0.47 -28.61
CA PRO A 129 0.19 -0.56 -29.54
C PRO A 129 0.82 -1.88 -29.12
N ALA A 130 0.01 -2.94 -29.09
CA ALA A 130 0.44 -4.28 -28.75
C ALA A 130 1.81 -4.56 -29.39
N ALA A 131 2.84 -4.73 -28.55
CA ALA A 131 4.16 -5.12 -29.04
C ALA A 131 3.97 -6.46 -29.75
N ALA A 132 4.09 -6.42 -31.08
CA ALA A 132 4.06 -7.58 -31.92
C ALA A 132 5.13 -8.56 -31.44
N ASN A 133 4.73 -9.81 -31.24
CA ASN A 133 5.65 -10.92 -31.07
C ASN A 133 6.64 -10.95 -32.24
N GLU A 134 7.93 -10.90 -31.94
CA GLU A 134 9.01 -11.50 -32.75
C GLU A 134 10.07 -12.11 -31.83
#